data_AF-A0A0F9J4M5-F1
#
_entry.id   AF-A0A0F9J4M5-F1
#
_cell.length_a   1.000
_cell.length_b   1.000
_cell.length_c   1.000
_cell.angle_alpha   90.00
_cell.angle_beta   90.00
_cell.angle_gamma   90.00
#
_symmetry.space_group_name_H-M   'P 1'
#
loop_
_entity.id
_entity.type
_entity.pdbx_description
1 polymer ?
#
loop_
_entity_poly.entity_id
_entity_poly.type
_entity_poly.pdbx_seq_one_letter_code
_entity_poly.pdbx_strand_id
1 'polypeptide(L)'
;MKKLSISVLFPILIVLSLVGKVSADSKMKVLGQVDLLVTSSSKSLPSIPALATKATIGIQGGAVRWKGYSTAPERNNGAYLGSGDYVILDTRSKIDNFRVILDTGSSAVTAYVVYEGVP
;
A
#
# COMPACT_ATOMS: atom_id res chain seq x y z
N MET A 1 68.38 -26.90 -26.41
CA MET A 1 67.06 -27.00 -25.74
C MET A 1 66.80 -25.68 -25.02
N LYS A 2 65.65 -25.05 -25.29
CA LYS A 2 65.22 -23.74 -24.81
C LYS A 2 64.91 -23.78 -23.29
N LYS A 3 65.27 -22.72 -22.56
CA LYS A 3 64.55 -22.30 -21.35
C LYS A 3 64.33 -20.79 -21.41
N LEU A 4 63.14 -20.39 -21.84
CA LEU A 4 62.59 -19.05 -21.62
C LEU A 4 62.07 -19.00 -20.17
N SER A 5 62.57 -18.07 -19.36
CA SER A 5 61.91 -17.69 -18.11
C SER A 5 60.91 -16.57 -18.41
N ILE A 6 59.61 -16.89 -18.32
CA ILE A 6 58.53 -15.90 -18.36
C ILE A 6 58.28 -15.44 -16.93
N SER A 7 58.59 -14.17 -16.63
CA SER A 7 58.13 -13.50 -15.41
C SER A 7 56.65 -13.19 -15.56
N VAL A 8 55.82 -13.80 -14.71
CA VAL A 8 54.38 -13.53 -14.65
C VAL A 8 54.18 -12.31 -13.73
N LEU A 9 53.94 -11.16 -14.36
CA LEU A 9 53.52 -9.93 -13.69
C LEU A 9 51.99 -10.04 -13.46
N PHE A 10 51.55 -10.29 -12.22
CA PHE A 10 50.13 -10.24 -11.86
C PHE A 10 49.70 -8.78 -11.71
N PRO A 11 48.73 -8.26 -12.48
CA PRO A 11 48.17 -6.96 -12.20
C PRO A 11 47.18 -7.03 -11.03
N ILE A 12 47.34 -6.03 -10.18
CA ILE A 12 46.66 -5.71 -8.93
C ILE A 12 45.14 -5.69 -9.11
N LEU A 13 44.49 -6.31 -8.12
CA LEU A 13 43.05 -6.26 -7.86
C LEU A 13 42.57 -4.79 -7.77
N ILE A 14 41.81 -4.33 -8.76
CA ILE A 14 41.03 -3.10 -8.66
C ILE A 14 39.62 -3.49 -8.24
N VAL A 15 39.34 -3.37 -6.95
CA VAL A 15 37.98 -3.34 -6.41
C VAL A 15 37.36 -2.04 -6.90
N LEU A 16 36.55 -2.12 -7.96
CA LEU A 16 35.75 -0.98 -8.39
C LEU A 16 34.70 -0.72 -7.31
N SER A 17 34.91 0.37 -6.58
CA SER A 17 34.07 0.92 -5.54
C SER A 17 32.59 0.92 -5.94
N LEU A 18 31.75 0.43 -5.02
CA LEU A 18 30.34 0.81 -4.89
C LEU A 18 30.25 2.35 -4.85
N VAL A 19 30.09 2.99 -6.01
CA VAL A 19 29.65 4.39 -6.06
C VAL A 19 28.13 4.35 -6.01
N GLY A 20 27.61 4.82 -4.88
CA GLY A 20 26.23 4.67 -4.47
C GLY A 20 25.21 5.15 -5.50
N LYS A 21 24.20 4.31 -5.73
CA LYS A 21 22.84 4.83 -5.73
C LYS A 21 22.42 4.90 -4.28
N VAL A 22 22.69 6.05 -3.65
CA VAL A 22 21.87 6.48 -2.51
C VAL A 22 20.47 6.52 -3.09
N SER A 23 19.65 5.53 -2.74
CA SER A 23 18.25 5.51 -3.11
C SER A 23 17.71 6.88 -2.74
N ALA A 24 17.28 7.67 -3.72
CA ALA A 24 16.58 8.91 -3.43
C ALA A 24 15.48 8.53 -2.45
N ASP A 25 15.59 9.03 -1.22
CA ASP A 25 14.60 8.83 -0.16
C ASP A 25 13.29 9.33 -0.74
N SER A 26 12.54 8.39 -1.28
CA SER A 26 11.36 8.70 -2.06
C SER A 26 10.29 9.01 -1.04
N LYS A 27 10.21 10.29 -0.68
CA LYS A 27 9.27 10.77 0.33
C LYS A 27 7.87 10.40 -0.13
N MET A 28 7.15 9.71 0.74
CA MET A 28 5.74 9.40 0.56
C MET A 28 4.97 10.71 0.30
N LYS A 29 4.14 10.73 -0.75
CA LYS A 29 3.27 11.87 -1.08
C LYS A 29 1.82 11.42 -1.19
N VAL A 30 0.91 12.34 -0.87
CA VAL A 30 -0.51 12.17 -1.17
C VAL A 30 -0.71 12.23 -2.68
N LEU A 31 -1.31 11.17 -3.22
CA LEU A 31 -1.60 11.04 -4.65
C LEU A 31 -3.06 11.37 -4.98
N GLY A 32 -3.93 11.33 -3.99
CA GLY A 32 -5.34 11.70 -4.16
C GLY A 32 -6.16 11.44 -2.90
N GLN A 33 -7.32 12.08 -2.85
CA GLN A 33 -8.33 11.85 -1.82
C GLN A 33 -9.69 11.69 -2.50
N VAL A 34 -10.47 10.73 -2.02
CA VAL A 34 -11.82 10.45 -2.51
C VAL A 34 -12.74 10.09 -1.36
N ASP A 35 -14.01 10.41 -1.50
CA ASP A 35 -15.05 9.92 -0.59
C ASP A 35 -15.67 8.64 -1.15
N LEU A 36 -15.91 7.68 -0.26
CA LEU A 36 -16.54 6.40 -0.54
C LEU A 36 -17.85 6.31 0.24
N LEU A 37 -18.96 6.23 -0.48
CA LEU A 37 -20.26 5.93 0.11
C LEU A 37 -20.36 4.43 0.40
N VAL A 38 -20.31 4.07 1.69
CA VAL A 38 -20.47 2.71 2.19
C VAL A 38 -21.94 2.42 2.44
N THR A 39 -22.45 1.36 1.81
CA THR A 39 -23.84 0.92 1.95
C THR A 39 -23.91 -0.53 2.42
N SER A 40 -25.10 -1.11 2.46
CA SER A 40 -25.31 -2.52 2.81
C SER A 40 -24.76 -3.53 1.78
N SER A 41 -24.14 -3.07 0.69
CA SER A 41 -23.43 -3.92 -0.26
C SER A 41 -21.93 -3.69 -0.14
N SER A 42 -21.13 -4.75 -0.15
CA SER A 42 -19.67 -4.65 -0.07
C SER A 42 -19.12 -3.77 -1.21
N LYS A 43 -18.24 -2.83 -0.86
CA LYS A 43 -17.58 -1.90 -1.76
C LYS A 43 -16.06 -2.10 -1.73
N SER A 44 -15.43 -1.91 -2.88
CA SER A 44 -13.97 -1.77 -3.00
C SER A 44 -13.59 -0.29 -2.96
N LEU A 45 -12.29 0.01 -2.85
CA LEU A 45 -11.78 1.37 -2.98
C LEU A 45 -11.96 1.89 -4.42
N PRO A 46 -12.44 3.13 -4.63
CA PRO A 46 -12.65 3.70 -5.95
C PRO A 46 -11.37 4.38 -6.50
N SER A 47 -11.14 4.27 -7.81
CA SER A 47 -10.12 5.05 -8.55
C SER A 47 -8.71 5.04 -7.94
N ILE A 48 -8.20 3.86 -7.60
CA ILE A 48 -6.89 3.70 -6.94
C ILE A 48 -5.75 4.18 -7.88
N PRO A 49 -4.98 5.23 -7.52
CA PRO A 49 -3.87 5.72 -8.35
C PRO A 49 -2.82 4.62 -8.61
N ALA A 50 -2.21 4.63 -9.80
CA ALA A 50 -1.25 3.59 -10.21
C ALA A 50 -0.05 3.46 -9.25
N LEU A 51 0.41 4.59 -8.71
CA LEU A 51 1.57 4.66 -7.82
C LEU A 51 1.22 4.54 -6.33
N ALA A 52 -0.06 4.34 -5.98
CA ALA A 52 -0.49 4.20 -4.60
C ALA A 52 0.05 2.90 -3.99
N THR A 53 0.83 3.04 -2.93
CA THR A 53 1.37 1.93 -2.13
C THR A 53 0.81 1.92 -0.71
N LYS A 54 0.21 3.03 -0.27
CA LYS A 54 -0.53 3.14 0.99
C LYS A 54 -1.89 3.79 0.80
N ALA A 55 -2.82 3.46 1.69
CA ALA A 55 -4.08 4.18 1.80
C ALA A 55 -4.50 4.30 3.26
N THR A 56 -5.01 5.46 3.65
CA THR A 56 -5.69 5.67 4.93
C THR A 56 -7.18 5.81 4.66
N ILE A 57 -8.00 5.01 5.33
CA ILE A 57 -9.46 5.05 5.23
C ILE A 57 -10.01 5.41 6.60
N GLY A 58 -10.71 6.54 6.70
CA GLY A 58 -11.37 6.96 7.94
C GLY A 58 -12.89 7.02 7.77
N ILE A 59 -13.62 6.67 8.82
CA ILE A 59 -15.08 6.53 8.81
C ILE A 59 -15.74 7.79 9.36
N GLN A 60 -16.68 8.35 8.60
CA GLN A 60 -17.45 9.54 8.97
C GLN A 60 -18.92 9.19 9.19
N GLY A 61 -19.33 9.14 10.46
CA GLY A 61 -20.67 8.79 10.88
C GLY A 61 -20.92 7.28 10.83
N GLY A 62 -21.67 6.74 11.79
CA GLY A 62 -22.04 5.31 11.81
C GLY A 62 -20.87 4.36 12.02
N ALA A 63 -20.99 3.14 11.48
CA ALA A 63 -20.00 2.09 11.63
C ALA A 63 -19.97 1.15 10.41
N VAL A 64 -18.85 0.47 10.20
CA VAL A 64 -18.63 -0.42 9.08
C VAL A 64 -17.91 -1.70 9.50
N ARG A 65 -17.96 -2.71 8.63
CA ARG A 65 -17.12 -3.90 8.67
C ARG A 65 -16.17 -3.88 7.49
N TRP A 66 -14.90 -4.20 7.72
CA TRP A 66 -13.91 -4.27 6.64
C TRP A 66 -13.05 -5.53 6.70
N LYS A 67 -12.47 -5.87 5.55
CA LYS A 67 -11.42 -6.88 5.37
C LYS A 67 -10.41 -6.40 4.33
N GLY A 68 -9.15 -6.80 4.49
CA GLY A 68 -8.07 -6.50 3.56
C GLY A 68 -7.65 -7.69 2.69
N TYR A 69 -8.47 -8.74 2.60
CA TYR A 69 -8.18 -10.00 1.92
C TYR A 69 -9.43 -10.54 1.22
N SER A 70 -9.24 -11.47 0.29
CA SER A 70 -10.12 -11.82 -0.84
C SER A 70 -11.62 -12.06 -0.58
N THR A 71 -12.03 -12.38 0.64
CA THR A 71 -13.47 -12.55 0.95
C THR A 71 -14.06 -11.22 1.40
N ALA A 72 -15.18 -10.83 0.79
CA ALA A 72 -15.90 -9.63 1.20
C ALA A 72 -16.30 -9.73 2.70
N PRO A 73 -16.36 -8.60 3.42
CA PRO A 73 -16.94 -8.58 4.74
C PRO A 73 -18.46 -8.81 4.65
N GLU A 74 -19.01 -9.36 5.71
CA GLU A 74 -20.45 -9.45 5.95
C GLU A 74 -20.79 -8.69 7.22
N ARG A 75 -22.07 -8.48 7.51
CA ARG A 75 -22.51 -7.70 8.68
C ARG A 75 -21.96 -8.22 10.01
N ASN A 76 -21.75 -9.53 10.13
CA ASN A 76 -21.22 -10.20 11.31
C ASN A 76 -19.79 -10.75 11.10
N ASN A 77 -19.14 -10.44 9.97
CA ASN A 77 -17.84 -11.00 9.60
C ASN A 77 -16.93 -9.93 9.00
N GLY A 78 -16.00 -9.43 9.82
CA GLY A 78 -15.05 -8.39 9.45
C GLY A 78 -14.65 -7.58 10.69
N ALA A 79 -13.55 -6.85 10.56
CA ALA A 79 -13.12 -5.92 11.61
C ALA A 79 -14.10 -4.74 11.67
N TYR A 80 -14.54 -4.40 12.87
CA TYR A 80 -15.42 -3.26 13.13
C TYR A 80 -14.62 -1.96 13.11
N LEU A 81 -15.17 -0.92 12.47
CA LEU A 81 -14.69 0.45 12.57
C LEU A 81 -15.91 1.36 12.82
N GLY A 82 -15.90 2.07 13.93
CA GLY A 82 -16.88 3.08 14.26
C GLY A 82 -16.54 4.44 13.66
N SER A 83 -17.41 5.41 13.87
CA SER A 83 -17.19 6.80 13.46
C SER A 83 -15.95 7.37 14.14
N GLY A 84 -15.05 7.96 13.34
CA GLY A 84 -13.76 8.49 13.81
C GLY A 84 -12.62 7.46 13.79
N ASP A 85 -12.93 6.18 13.63
CA ASP A 85 -11.89 5.16 13.44
C ASP A 85 -11.28 5.25 12.04
N TYR A 86 -10.05 4.75 11.92
CA TYR A 86 -9.36 4.63 10.64
C TYR A 86 -8.57 3.33 10.53
N VAL A 87 -8.30 2.95 9.29
CA VAL A 87 -7.41 1.84 8.94
C VAL A 87 -6.34 2.31 7.97
N ILE A 88 -5.12 1.83 8.18
CA ILE A 88 -3.98 2.05 7.29
C ILE A 88 -3.70 0.76 6.52
N LEU A 89 -3.74 0.85 5.20
CA LEU A 89 -3.31 -0.19 4.27
C LEU A 89 -1.89 0.17 3.83
N ASP A 90 -0.92 -0.65 4.20
CA ASP A 90 0.52 -0.37 4.06
C ASP A 90 1.15 -0.95 2.78
N THR A 91 0.36 -1.65 1.96
CA THR A 91 0.82 -2.30 0.73
C THR A 91 -0.23 -2.18 -0.36
N ARG A 92 0.23 -2.15 -1.62
CA ARG A 92 -0.64 -2.18 -2.80
C ARG A 92 -1.63 -3.35 -2.78
N SER A 93 -1.17 -4.54 -2.38
CA SER A 93 -2.02 -5.73 -2.30
C SER A 93 -3.19 -5.54 -1.32
N LYS A 94 -2.97 -4.94 -0.14
CA LYS A 94 -4.06 -4.65 0.80
C LYS A 94 -5.03 -3.61 0.24
N ILE A 95 -4.54 -2.61 -0.48
CA ILE A 95 -5.37 -1.59 -1.15
C ILE A 95 -6.30 -2.27 -2.17
N ASP A 96 -5.75 -3.11 -3.06
CA ASP A 96 -6.54 -3.77 -4.11
C ASP A 96 -7.56 -4.78 -3.54
N ASN A 97 -7.22 -5.41 -2.41
CA ASN A 97 -8.07 -6.39 -1.73
C ASN A 97 -9.00 -5.79 -0.66
N PHE A 98 -8.92 -4.50 -0.37
CA PHE A 98 -9.77 -3.86 0.62
C PHE A 98 -11.24 -3.95 0.23
N ARG A 99 -12.06 -4.37 1.17
CA ARG A 99 -13.52 -4.40 1.04
C ARG A 99 -14.16 -3.87 2.32
N VAL A 100 -15.23 -3.11 2.17
CA VAL A 100 -15.99 -2.51 3.28
C VAL A 100 -17.49 -2.62 3.05
N ILE A 101 -18.24 -2.82 4.12
CA ILE A 101 -19.71 -2.88 4.12
C ILE A 101 -20.24 -2.18 5.36
N LEU A 102 -21.45 -1.64 5.28
CA LEU A 102 -22.11 -0.97 6.39
C LEU A 102 -22.42 -1.94 7.53
N ASP A 103 -22.11 -1.54 8.77
CA ASP A 103 -22.56 -2.20 10.00
C ASP A 103 -24.02 -1.75 10.31
N THR A 104 -24.81 -2.57 10.99
CA THR A 104 -26.27 -2.39 11.06
C THR A 104 -26.73 -1.04 11.63
N GLY A 105 -27.90 -0.56 11.21
CA GLY A 105 -28.60 0.57 11.86
C GLY A 105 -28.53 1.91 11.13
N SER A 106 -27.68 2.04 10.12
CA SER A 106 -27.64 3.22 9.22
C SER A 106 -28.05 2.85 7.79
N SER A 107 -28.44 3.85 6.98
CA SER A 107 -28.73 3.65 5.55
C SER A 107 -27.46 3.67 4.69
N ALA A 108 -26.52 4.56 5.04
CA ALA A 108 -25.21 4.68 4.43
C ALA A 108 -24.26 5.43 5.38
N VAL A 109 -22.96 5.27 5.14
CA VAL A 109 -21.87 5.95 5.85
C VAL A 109 -20.87 6.45 4.82
N THR A 110 -20.28 7.62 5.06
CA THR A 110 -19.18 8.12 4.21
C THR A 110 -17.85 7.70 4.82
N ALA A 111 -16.95 7.17 4.01
CA ALA A 111 -15.55 6.98 4.38
C ALA A 111 -14.69 7.87 3.50
N TYR A 112 -13.74 8.61 4.08
CA TYR A 112 -12.73 9.32 3.29
C TYR A 112 -11.54 8.38 3.07
N VAL A 113 -10.98 8.41 1.87
CA VAL A 113 -9.84 7.59 1.46
C VAL A 113 -8.73 8.51 0.97
N VAL A 114 -7.57 8.44 1.60
CA VAL A 114 -6.35 9.15 1.16
C VAL A 114 -5.37 8.12 0.62
N TYR A 115 -4.98 8.27 -0.65
CA TYR A 115 -3.96 7.44 -1.27
C TYR A 115 -2.60 8.10 -1.18
N GLU A 116 -1.59 7.31 -0.84
CA GLU A 116 -0.21 7.78 -0.76
C GLU A 116 0.71 6.83 -1.55
N GLY A 117 1.77 7.40 -2.11
CA GLY A 117 2.77 6.64 -2.83
C GLY A 117 4.03 7.44 -3.12
N VAL A 118 4.94 6.80 -3.84
CA VAL A 118 6.13 7.43 -4.41
C VAL A 118 5.82 7.78 -5.87
N PRO A 119 5.85 9.06 -6.26
CA PRO A 119 5.58 9.50 -7.62
C PRO A 119 6.68 9.07 -8.62
#